data_AF-A0A9D5WBF3-F1
#
_entry.id   AF-A0A9D5WBF3-F1
#
_cell.length_a   1.000
_cell.length_b   1.000
_cell.length_c   1.000
_cell.angle_alpha   90.00
_cell.angle_beta   90.00
_cell.angle_gamma   90.00
#
_symmetry.space_group_name_H-M   'P 1'
#
loop_
_entity.id
_entity.type
_entity.pdbx_description
1 polymer ?
#
loop_
_entity_poly.entity_id
_entity_poly.type
_entity_poly.pdbx_seq_one_letter_code
_entity_poly.pdbx_strand_id
1 'polypeptide(L)'
;MEWNFTPFEVLAGKVCYTLEQYKADLREDVAETLSALNLDEISMSFYNNFVFVFFYWMATNQSILTYKKLVEQNIPEDSPVREALTNMAFLESMKQDNENLIDMLRALIADFTVNRLKSGFDIEQAKKDLQLEIGFARTL
;
A
#
# COMPACT_ATOMS: atom_id res chain seq x y z
N MET A 1 -7.47 3.47 11.78
CA MET A 1 -7.30 4.89 11.37
C MET A 1 -8.61 5.47 10.85
N GLU A 2 -9.02 6.66 11.31
CA GLU A 2 -10.21 7.36 10.79
C GLU A 2 -9.86 8.80 10.39
N TRP A 3 -10.03 9.12 9.12
CA TRP A 3 -9.88 10.49 8.61
C TRP A 3 -11.20 11.25 8.68
N ASN A 4 -11.13 12.53 9.04
CA ASN A 4 -12.28 13.46 8.96
C ASN A 4 -12.49 14.02 7.54
N PHE A 5 -11.90 13.39 6.53
CA PHE A 5 -11.96 13.78 5.13
C PHE A 5 -11.93 12.55 4.23
N THR A 6 -12.31 12.74 2.98
CA THR A 6 -12.48 11.67 1.99
C THR A 6 -11.34 11.63 0.96
N PRO A 7 -11.11 10.49 0.29
CA PRO A 7 -10.17 10.42 -0.84
C PRO A 7 -10.46 11.45 -1.94
N PHE A 8 -11.74 11.77 -2.17
CA PHE A 8 -12.15 12.78 -3.13
C PHE A 8 -11.70 14.19 -2.72
N GLU A 9 -11.76 14.53 -1.45
CA GLU A 9 -11.31 15.84 -0.95
C GLU A 9 -9.81 16.04 -1.10
N VAL A 10 -9.03 14.96 -0.94
CA VAL A 10 -7.60 14.95 -1.25
C VAL A 10 -7.38 15.17 -2.75
N LEU A 11 -8.03 14.38 -3.61
CA LEU A 11 -7.88 14.47 -5.06
C LEU A 11 -8.33 15.84 -5.63
N ALA A 12 -9.33 16.47 -4.99
CA ALA A 12 -9.81 17.80 -5.35
C ALA A 12 -8.90 18.93 -4.82
N GLY A 13 -7.83 18.61 -4.09
CA GLY A 13 -6.92 19.58 -3.48
C GLY A 13 -7.55 20.38 -2.33
N LYS A 14 -8.66 19.89 -1.75
CA LYS A 14 -9.30 20.52 -0.59
C LYS A 14 -8.56 20.21 0.71
N VAL A 15 -7.88 19.06 0.75
CA VAL A 15 -7.05 18.62 1.87
C VAL A 15 -5.65 18.30 1.35
N CYS A 16 -4.63 18.85 2.01
CA CYS A 16 -3.24 18.49 1.75
C CYS A 16 -2.89 17.29 2.63
N TYR A 17 -3.04 16.10 2.08
CA TYR A 17 -2.65 14.84 2.70
C TYR A 17 -1.67 14.12 1.77
N THR A 18 -0.53 13.70 2.30
CA THR A 18 0.58 13.17 1.48
C THR A 18 0.73 11.66 1.62
N LEU A 19 1.45 11.05 0.66
CA LEU A 19 1.79 9.63 0.72
C LEU A 19 2.69 9.30 1.91
N GLU A 20 3.56 10.22 2.33
CA GLU A 20 4.36 10.09 3.55
C GLU A 20 3.48 10.01 4.81
N GLN A 21 2.50 10.92 4.93
CA GLN A 21 1.55 10.90 6.05
C GLN A 21 0.72 9.61 6.04
N TYR A 22 0.21 9.19 4.89
CA TYR A 22 -0.48 7.91 4.75
C TYR A 22 0.35 6.71 5.21
N LYS A 23 1.65 6.67 4.86
CA LYS A 23 2.54 5.60 5.30
C LYS A 23 2.78 5.62 6.80
N ALA A 24 2.89 6.81 7.40
CA ALA A 24 3.07 6.97 8.83
C ALA A 24 1.82 6.47 9.58
N ASP A 25 0.65 6.96 9.20
CA ASP A 25 -0.62 6.58 9.83
C ASP A 25 -0.88 5.07 9.66
N LEU A 26 -0.64 4.52 8.46
CA LEU A 26 -0.83 3.08 8.21
C LEU A 26 0.10 2.23 9.09
N ARG A 27 1.35 2.70 9.28
CA ARG A 27 2.32 2.01 10.13
C ARG A 27 1.86 1.97 11.58
N GLU A 28 1.29 3.06 12.07
CA GLU A 28 0.75 3.15 13.42
C GLU A 28 -0.44 2.19 13.60
N ASP A 29 -1.38 2.19 12.66
CA ASP A 29 -2.59 1.34 12.70
C ASP A 29 -2.26 -0.17 12.67
N VAL A 30 -1.31 -0.56 11.80
CA VAL A 30 -0.83 -1.93 11.72
C VAL A 30 -0.02 -2.30 12.97
N ALA A 31 0.82 -1.39 13.48
CA ALA A 31 1.56 -1.64 14.72
C ALA A 31 0.62 -1.82 15.92
N GLU A 32 -0.45 -1.04 16.03
CA GLU A 32 -1.46 -1.20 17.08
C GLU A 32 -2.13 -2.58 16.98
N THR A 33 -2.53 -2.98 15.77
CA THR A 33 -3.13 -4.30 15.50
C THR A 33 -2.19 -5.44 15.90
N LEU A 34 -0.88 -5.29 15.64
CA LEU A 34 0.13 -6.31 15.89
C LEU A 34 0.72 -6.25 17.32
N SER A 35 0.48 -5.17 18.06
CA SER A 35 1.06 -4.96 19.40
C SER A 35 0.71 -6.08 20.38
N ALA A 36 -0.48 -6.66 20.23
CA ALA A 36 -0.95 -7.78 21.04
C ALA A 36 -0.17 -9.10 20.81
N LEU A 37 0.61 -9.18 19.73
CA LEU A 37 1.33 -10.38 19.31
C LEU A 37 2.79 -10.43 19.81
N ASN A 38 3.27 -9.40 20.53
CA ASN A 38 4.64 -9.30 21.05
C ASN A 38 5.72 -9.61 20.00
N LEU A 39 5.52 -9.10 18.78
CA LEU A 39 6.46 -9.28 17.69
C LEU A 39 7.72 -8.43 17.89
N ASP A 40 8.86 -8.90 17.41
CA ASP A 40 10.08 -8.10 17.33
C ASP A 40 9.96 -7.02 16.24
N GLU A 41 10.85 -6.03 16.28
CA GLU A 41 10.85 -4.89 15.36
C GLU A 41 10.98 -5.30 13.89
N ILE A 42 11.76 -6.33 13.58
CA ILE A 42 11.96 -6.82 12.22
C ILE A 42 10.66 -7.44 11.71
N SER A 43 10.02 -8.27 12.53
CA SER A 43 8.72 -8.87 12.22
C SER A 43 7.63 -7.81 12.02
N MET A 44 7.55 -6.80 12.90
CA MET A 44 6.61 -5.70 12.75
C MET A 44 6.85 -4.91 11.45
N SER A 45 8.12 -4.60 11.14
CA SER A 45 8.49 -3.91 9.90
C SER A 45 8.10 -4.72 8.66
N PHE A 46 8.32 -6.04 8.69
CA PHE A 46 7.92 -6.94 7.62
C PHE A 46 6.40 -6.90 7.38
N TYR A 47 5.57 -7.04 8.41
CA TYR A 47 4.10 -7.01 8.25
C TYR A 47 3.59 -5.63 7.80
N ASN A 48 4.17 -4.54 8.32
CA ASN A 48 3.88 -3.18 7.86
C ASN A 48 4.12 -3.04 6.35
N ASN A 49 5.27 -3.51 5.87
CA ASN A 49 5.61 -3.48 4.45
C ASN A 49 4.68 -4.38 3.64
N PHE A 50 4.37 -5.58 4.12
CA PHE A 50 3.43 -6.49 3.48
C PHE A 50 2.06 -5.82 3.24
N VAL A 51 1.48 -5.24 4.29
CA VAL A 51 0.18 -4.54 4.21
C VAL A 51 0.23 -3.37 3.24
N PHE A 52 1.26 -2.53 3.33
CA PHE A 52 1.42 -1.39 2.42
C PHE A 52 1.55 -1.83 0.95
N VAL A 53 2.37 -2.84 0.67
CA VAL A 53 2.54 -3.35 -0.71
C VAL A 53 1.25 -3.97 -1.22
N PHE A 54 0.50 -4.69 -0.37
CA PHE A 54 -0.81 -5.22 -0.73
C PHE A 54 -1.79 -4.11 -1.11
N PHE A 55 -1.92 -3.07 -0.27
CA PHE A 55 -2.80 -1.93 -0.53
C PHE A 55 -2.40 -1.18 -1.79
N TYR A 56 -1.10 -0.98 -2.02
CA TYR A 56 -0.58 -0.40 -3.26
C TYR A 56 -0.94 -1.24 -4.49
N TRP A 57 -0.84 -2.56 -4.38
CA TRP A 57 -1.22 -3.49 -5.45
C TRP A 57 -2.71 -3.35 -5.81
N MET A 58 -3.58 -3.26 -4.80
CA MET A 58 -5.02 -3.07 -5.00
C MET A 58 -5.36 -1.66 -5.51
N ALA A 59 -4.68 -0.62 -5.01
CA ALA A 59 -4.87 0.76 -5.43
C ALA A 59 -4.56 0.95 -6.93
N THR A 60 -3.58 0.19 -7.45
CA THR A 60 -3.20 0.18 -8.88
C THR A 60 -4.04 -0.79 -9.73
N ASN A 61 -5.20 -1.23 -9.22
CA ASN A 61 -6.18 -2.11 -9.89
C ASN A 61 -5.61 -3.45 -10.37
N GLN A 62 -4.57 -3.96 -9.72
CA GLN A 62 -4.09 -5.32 -9.96
C GLN A 62 -4.97 -6.33 -9.21
N SER A 63 -4.94 -7.60 -9.64
CA SER A 63 -5.73 -8.65 -8.98
C SER A 63 -5.01 -9.25 -7.77
N ILE A 64 -5.78 -9.77 -6.81
CA ILE A 64 -5.23 -10.52 -5.67
C ILE A 64 -4.43 -11.75 -6.15
N LEU A 65 -4.86 -12.37 -7.26
CA LEU A 65 -4.13 -13.50 -7.84
C LEU A 65 -2.71 -13.13 -8.29
N THR A 66 -2.51 -11.94 -8.86
CA THR A 66 -1.15 -11.51 -9.25
C THR A 66 -0.32 -11.11 -8.04
N TYR A 67 -0.94 -10.55 -7.00
CA TYR A 67 -0.26 -10.28 -5.74
C TYR A 67 0.21 -11.58 -5.07
N LYS A 68 -0.68 -12.57 -4.97
CA LYS A 68 -0.36 -13.89 -4.41
C LYS A 68 0.86 -14.49 -5.10
N LYS A 69 0.88 -14.48 -6.43
CA LYS A 69 2.02 -14.98 -7.23
C LYS A 69 3.31 -14.22 -6.93
N LEU A 70 3.24 -12.90 -6.76
CA LEU A 70 4.39 -12.08 -6.36
C LEU A 70 4.92 -12.54 -5.00
N VAL A 71 4.05 -12.71 -4.00
CA VAL A 71 4.46 -13.17 -2.66
C VAL A 71 5.08 -14.57 -2.73
N GLU A 72 4.47 -15.50 -3.48
CA GLU A 72 4.99 -16.86 -3.67
C GLU A 72 6.37 -16.91 -4.33
N GLN A 73 6.68 -15.95 -5.20
CA GLN A 73 7.99 -15.84 -5.86
C GLN A 73 9.06 -15.25 -4.95
N ASN A 74 8.67 -14.45 -3.95
CA ASN A 74 9.60 -13.71 -3.10
C ASN A 74 9.77 -14.32 -1.70
N ILE A 75 8.89 -15.23 -1.29
CA ILE A 75 8.97 -15.94 -0.01
C ILE A 75 9.29 -17.42 -0.24
N PRO A 76 10.30 -18.00 0.44
CA PRO A 76 10.64 -19.43 0.33
C PRO A 76 9.45 -20.35 0.59
N GLU A 77 9.40 -21.50 -0.12
CA GLU A 77 8.31 -22.47 -0.01
C GLU A 77 8.16 -23.08 1.38
N ASP A 78 9.28 -23.24 2.09
CA ASP A 78 9.36 -23.77 3.45
C ASP A 78 9.08 -22.73 4.54
N SER A 79 8.84 -21.47 4.16
CA SER A 79 8.58 -20.41 5.12
C SER A 79 7.18 -20.55 5.75
N PRO A 80 7.07 -20.60 7.09
CA PRO A 80 5.78 -20.76 7.76
C PRO A 80 4.83 -19.58 7.53
N VAL A 81 5.35 -18.39 7.18
CA VAL A 81 4.52 -17.22 6.88
C VAL A 81 3.95 -17.24 5.47
N ARG A 82 4.51 -18.04 4.56
CA ARG A 82 4.07 -18.05 3.15
C ARG A 82 2.61 -18.46 3.01
N GLU A 83 2.18 -19.49 3.73
CA GLU A 83 0.79 -19.97 3.68
C GLU A 83 -0.19 -18.89 4.11
N ALA A 84 0.09 -18.21 5.23
CA ALA A 84 -0.76 -17.13 5.74
C ALA A 84 -0.85 -15.95 4.76
N LEU A 85 0.29 -15.49 4.23
CA LEU A 85 0.36 -14.31 3.36
C LEU A 85 -0.15 -14.57 1.93
N THR A 86 -0.34 -15.83 1.56
CA THR A 86 -0.85 -16.25 0.24
C THR A 86 -2.24 -16.86 0.32
N ASN A 87 -2.83 -16.91 1.51
CA ASN A 87 -4.18 -17.41 1.73
C ASN A 87 -5.21 -16.46 1.07
N MET A 88 -5.96 -16.98 0.10
CA MET A 88 -6.90 -16.17 -0.67
C MET A 88 -8.03 -15.58 0.17
N ALA A 89 -8.55 -16.31 1.15
CA ALA A 89 -9.63 -15.81 2.01
C ALA A 89 -9.13 -14.66 2.89
N PHE A 90 -7.91 -14.79 3.42
CA PHE A 90 -7.26 -13.72 4.17
C PHE A 90 -7.04 -12.47 3.32
N LEU A 91 -6.50 -12.60 2.11
CA LEU A 91 -6.25 -11.46 1.21
C LEU A 91 -7.54 -10.78 0.76
N GLU A 92 -8.60 -11.54 0.47
CA GLU A 92 -9.91 -10.96 0.13
C GLU A 92 -10.54 -10.22 1.33
N SER A 93 -10.48 -10.79 2.54
CA SER A 93 -10.93 -10.10 3.76
C SER A 93 -10.14 -8.81 3.96
N MET A 94 -8.81 -8.89 3.90
CA MET A 94 -7.94 -7.71 4.05
C MET A 94 -8.28 -6.61 3.04
N LYS A 95 -8.60 -6.96 1.79
CA LYS A 95 -9.04 -5.98 0.80
C LYS A 95 -10.38 -5.36 1.17
N GLN A 96 -11.37 -6.18 1.54
CA GLN A 96 -12.74 -5.73 1.83
C GLN A 96 -12.77 -4.86 3.09
N ASP A 97 -12.11 -5.30 4.16
CA ASP A 97 -12.07 -4.64 5.46
C ASP A 97 -11.32 -3.29 5.40
N ASN A 98 -10.49 -3.08 4.37
CA ASN A 98 -9.62 -1.91 4.23
C ASN A 98 -9.84 -1.15 2.90
N GLU A 99 -11.03 -1.27 2.29
CA GLU A 99 -11.34 -0.64 1.00
C GLU A 99 -11.10 0.89 1.04
N ASN A 100 -11.50 1.54 2.12
CA ASN A 100 -11.30 2.95 2.38
C ASN A 100 -9.82 3.37 2.45
N LEU A 101 -8.93 2.52 3.00
CA LEU A 101 -7.49 2.79 3.00
C LEU A 101 -6.91 2.67 1.58
N ILE A 102 -7.34 1.65 0.84
CA ILE A 102 -6.95 1.41 -0.56
C ILE A 102 -7.40 2.57 -1.46
N ASP A 103 -8.62 3.08 -1.26
CA ASP A 103 -9.16 4.22 -2.01
C ASP A 103 -8.41 5.52 -1.73
N MET A 104 -8.04 5.77 -0.47
CA MET A 104 -7.19 6.90 -0.11
C MET A 104 -5.83 6.81 -0.81
N LEU A 105 -5.18 5.65 -0.77
CA LEU A 105 -3.92 5.43 -1.47
C LEU A 105 -4.05 5.64 -2.98
N ARG A 106 -5.16 5.20 -3.58
CA ARG A 106 -5.44 5.44 -5.00
C ARG A 106 -5.55 6.93 -5.31
N ALA A 107 -6.23 7.71 -4.46
CA ALA A 107 -6.32 9.16 -4.61
C ALA A 107 -4.95 9.83 -4.51
N LEU A 108 -4.12 9.42 -3.55
CA LEU A 108 -2.76 9.95 -3.37
C LEU A 108 -1.85 9.65 -4.57
N ILE A 109 -1.90 8.43 -5.10
CA ILE A 109 -1.15 8.04 -6.30
C ILE A 109 -1.58 8.88 -7.52
N ALA A 110 -2.89 9.09 -7.67
CA ALA A 110 -3.44 9.88 -8.76
C ALA A 110 -3.06 11.35 -8.65
N ASP A 111 -3.21 11.96 -7.46
CA ASP A 111 -2.81 13.35 -7.21
C ASP A 111 -1.31 13.55 -7.46
N PHE A 112 -0.45 12.67 -6.92
CA PHE A 112 0.99 12.72 -7.16
C PHE A 112 1.30 12.71 -8.66
N THR A 113 0.72 11.76 -9.40
CA THR A 113 0.97 11.59 -10.82
C THR A 113 0.48 12.80 -11.62
N VAL A 114 -0.73 13.28 -11.34
CA VAL A 114 -1.31 14.47 -12.00
C VAL A 114 -0.46 15.71 -11.72
N ASN A 115 0.05 15.89 -10.51
CA ASN A 115 0.88 17.03 -10.16
C ASN A 115 2.25 16.98 -10.85
N ARG A 116 2.84 15.80 -11.05
CA ARG A 116 4.04 15.64 -11.89
C ARG A 116 3.76 16.02 -13.34
N LEU A 117 2.66 15.54 -13.92
CA LEU A 117 2.27 15.88 -15.30
C LEU A 117 2.02 17.38 -15.48
N LYS A 118 1.31 18.02 -14.54
CA LYS A 118 1.10 19.49 -14.53
C LYS A 118 2.39 20.28 -14.42
N SER A 119 3.41 19.71 -13.79
CA SER A 119 4.75 20.32 -13.65
C SER A 119 5.62 20.14 -14.90
N GLY A 120 5.10 19.53 -15.96
CA GLY A 120 5.79 19.37 -17.25
C GLY A 120 6.59 18.09 -17.39
N PHE A 121 6.54 17.18 -16.40
CA PHE A 121 7.12 15.84 -16.53
C PHE A 121 6.26 14.96 -17.44
N ASP A 122 6.89 14.06 -18.18
CA ASP A 122 6.17 13.02 -18.92
C ASP A 122 5.72 11.87 -17.99
N ILE A 123 4.91 10.97 -18.54
CA ILE A 123 4.33 9.86 -17.78
C ILE A 123 5.38 8.86 -17.27
N GLU A 124 6.47 8.65 -18.02
CA GLU A 124 7.52 7.72 -17.61
C GLU A 124 8.35 8.30 -16.45
N GLN A 125 8.60 9.60 -16.47
CA GLN A 125 9.26 10.29 -15.36
C GLN A 125 8.33 10.34 -14.13
N ALA A 126 7.05 10.66 -14.30
CA ALA A 126 6.09 10.65 -13.19
C ALA A 126 5.98 9.26 -12.53
N LYS A 127 6.00 8.19 -13.34
CA LYS A 127 6.04 6.81 -12.88
C LYS A 127 7.31 6.48 -12.12
N LYS A 128 8.49 6.89 -12.60
CA LYS A 128 9.77 6.69 -11.89
C LYS A 128 9.78 7.43 -10.55
N ASP A 129 9.32 8.68 -10.53
CA ASP A 129 9.21 9.48 -9.31
C ASP A 129 8.25 8.80 -8.31
N LEU A 130 7.12 8.28 -8.79
CA LEU A 130 6.18 7.54 -7.94
C LEU A 130 6.80 6.25 -7.39
N GLN A 131 7.57 5.51 -8.20
CA GLN A 131 8.27 4.31 -7.72
C GLN A 131 9.28 4.62 -6.60
N LEU A 132 10.00 5.74 -6.73
CA LEU A 132 10.92 6.21 -5.69
C LEU A 132 10.15 6.62 -4.42
N GLU A 133 9.05 7.35 -4.58
CA GLU A 133 8.19 7.78 -3.47
C GLU A 133 7.57 6.59 -2.73
N ILE A 134 7.14 5.55 -3.46
CA ILE A 134 6.55 4.33 -2.90
C ILE A 134 7.61 3.49 -2.18
N GLY A 135 8.86 3.49 -2.65
CA GLY A 135 9.98 2.78 -2.01
C GLY A 135 10.08 1.29 -2.39
N PHE A 136 9.27 0.81 -3.34
CA PHE A 136 9.37 -0.52 -3.93
C PHE A 136 9.45 -0.40 -5.46
N ALA A 137 10.59 -0.76 -6.03
CA ALA A 137 10.77 -0.78 -7.48
C ALA A 137 10.11 -2.04 -8.05
N ARG A 138 9.04 -1.86 -8.84
CA ARG A 138 8.52 -2.92 -9.71
C ARG A 138 9.51 -3.10 -10.86
N THR A 139 10.43 -4.06 -10.77
CA THR A 139 11.05 -4.64 -11.97
C THR A 139 9.98 -5.46 -12.67
N LEU A 140 9.34 -4.86 -13.66
CA LEU A 140 8.54 -5.58 -14.66
C LEU A 140 9.45 -6.33 -15.61
#